data_AF-A0A392NWG8-F1
#
_entry.id   AF-A0A392NWG8-F1
#
_cell.length_a   1.000
_cell.length_b   1.000
_cell.length_c   1.000
_cell.angle_alpha   90.00
_cell.angle_beta   90.00
_cell.angle_gamma   90.00
#
_symmetry.space_group_name_H-M   'P 1'
#
loop_
_entity.id
_entity.type
_entity.pdbx_description
1 polymer ?
#
loop_
_entity_poly.entity_id
_entity_poly.type
_entity_poly.pdbx_seq_one_letter_code
_entity_poly.pdbx_strand_id
1 'polypeptide(L)' 'MPFIIVNECLEKVASYGIMPNMILYLINDYNMAVAKATNVLYTWSAMSNILSIFGAFFSDSYLGRFNVIFIGSFSSLL' A
#
# COMPACT_ATOMS: atom_id res chain seq x y z
N MET A 1 -20.30 -3.25 -10.66
CA MET A 1 -19.94 -1.82 -10.78
C MET A 1 -19.79 -1.12 -9.42
N PRO A 2 -20.77 -1.14 -8.49
CA PRO A 2 -20.64 -0.40 -7.23
C PRO A 2 -19.55 -0.95 -6.30
N PHE A 3 -19.35 -2.27 -6.26
CA PHE A 3 -18.32 -2.90 -5.44
C PHE A 3 -16.88 -2.49 -5.79
N ILE A 4 -16.60 -2.22 -7.08
CA ILE A 4 -15.25 -1.82 -7.53
C ILE A 4 -14.94 -0.40 -7.03
N ILE A 5 -15.91 0.51 -7.16
CA ILE A 5 -15.78 1.90 -6.72
C ILE A 5 -15.61 1.98 -5.19
N VAL A 6 -16.40 1.19 -4.45
CA VAL A 6 -16.29 1.14 -2.98
C VAL A 6 -14.93 0.60 -2.54
N ASN A 7 -14.42 -0.46 -3.19
CA ASN A 7 -13.11 -1.02 -2.89
C ASN A 7 -11.99 0.00 -3.16
N GLU A 8 -12.02 0.66 -4.31
CA GLU A 8 -11.02 1.67 -4.67
C GLU A 8 -11.08 2.89 -3.73
N CYS A 9 -12.28 3.33 -3.33
CA CYS A 9 -12.43 4.37 -2.31
C CYS A 9 -11.86 3.96 -0.95
N LEU A 10 -12.10 2.73 -0.50
CA LEU A 10 -11.57 2.23 0.79
C LEU A 10 -10.05 2.13 0.77
N GLU A 11 -9.47 1.62 -0.31
CA GLU A 11 -8.02 1.53 -0.50
C GLU A 11 -7.36 2.91 -0.46
N LYS A 12 -7.96 3.91 -1.12
CA LYS A 12 -7.49 5.30 -1.10
C LYS A 12 -7.57 5.90 0.31
N VAL A 13 -8.71 5.72 1.00
CA VAL A 13 -8.92 6.25 2.36
C VAL A 13 -7.90 5.67 3.35
N ALA A 14 -7.65 4.35 3.30
CA ALA A 14 -6.64 3.72 4.13
C ALA A 14 -5.23 4.26 3.85
N SER A 15 -4.88 4.42 2.57
CA SER A 15 -3.59 4.96 2.15
C SER A 15 -3.34 6.39 2.65
N TYR A 16 -4.35 7.27 2.58
CA TYR A 16 -4.24 8.64 3.09
C TYR A 16 -4.18 8.71 4.62
N GLY A 17 -4.82 7.78 5.34
CA GLY A 17 -4.82 7.74 6.80
C GLY A 17 -3.51 7.20 7.41
N ILE A 18 -2.84 6.26 6.74
CA ILE A 18 -1.61 5.62 7.26
C ILE A 18 -0.41 6.56 7.17
N MET A 19 -0.29 7.34 6.09
CA MET A 19 0.87 8.22 5.84
C MET A 19 1.19 9.20 6.99
N PRO A 20 0.23 10.01 7.52
CA PRO A 20 0.48 10.93 8.63
C PRO A 20 0.60 10.23 9.99
N ASN A 21 -0.07 9.09 10.19
CA ASN A 21 0.06 8.34 11.43
C ASN A 21 1.43 7.66 11.55
N MET A 22 1.94 7.15 10.44
CA MET A 22 3.24 6.48 10.41
C MET A 22 4.39 7.46 10.69
N ILE A 23 4.35 8.69 10.13
CA ILE A 23 5.40 9.68 10.43
C ILE A 23 5.40 10.08 11.91
N LEU A 24 4.22 10.25 12.52
CA LEU A 24 4.09 10.58 13.94
C LEU A 24 4.57 9.43 14.84
N TYR A 25 4.29 8.18 14.46
CA TYR A 25 4.75 6.99 15.17
C TYR A 25 6.28 6.86 15.14
N LEU A 26 6.91 7.05 13.96
CA LEU A 26 8.37 7.00 13.84
C LEU A 26 9.09 8.09 14.66
N ILE A 27 8.48 9.27 14.80
CA ILE A 27 9.04 10.40 15.55
C ILE A 27 8.82 10.22 17.06
N ASN A 28 7.60 9.90 17.51
CA ASN A 28 7.26 9.89 18.93
C ASN A 28 7.66 8.59 19.63
N ASP A 29 7.28 7.43 19.08
CA ASP A 29 7.50 6.13 19.74
C ASP A 29 8.90 5.58 19.42
N TYR A 30 9.36 5.76 18.19
CA TYR A 30 10.65 5.25 17.73
C TYR A 30 11.82 6.23 17.93
N ASN A 31 11.55 7.45 18.42
CA ASN A 31 12.54 8.52 18.65
C ASN A 31 13.51 8.73 17.46
N MET A 32 13.03 8.54 16.22
CA MET A 32 13.87 8.76 15.05
C MET A 32 13.93 10.25 14.71
N ALA A 33 15.12 10.73 14.33
CA ALA A 33 15.28 12.05 13.75
C ALA A 33 14.35 12.20 12.53
N VAL A 34 13.71 13.37 12.40
CA VAL A 34 12.74 13.66 11.33
C VAL A 34 13.30 13.31 9.94
N ALA A 35 14.60 13.56 9.72
CA ALA A 35 15.30 13.21 8.47
C ALA A 35 15.40 11.69 8.19
N LYS A 36 15.50 10.84 9.22
CA LYS A 36 15.47 9.38 9.06
C LYS A 36 14.04 8.89 8.82
N ALA A 37 13.07 9.43 9.54
CA ALA A 37 11.66 9.05 9.37
C ALA A 37 11.14 9.37 7.96
N THR A 38 11.49 10.54 7.41
CA THR A 38 11.14 10.90 6.03
C THR A 38 11.82 10.01 5.01
N ASN A 39 13.10 9.66 5.21
CA ASN A 39 13.80 8.75 4.29
C ASN A 39 13.13 7.36 4.25
N VAL A 40 12.72 6.83 5.42
CA VAL A 40 11.97 5.57 5.50
C VAL A 40 10.64 5.67 4.73
N LEU A 41 9.89 6.76 4.89
CA LEU A 41 8.64 7.00 4.16
C LEU A 41 8.86 7.11 2.64
N TYR A 42 9.94 7.75 2.20
CA TYR A 42 10.32 7.81 0.79
C TYR A 42 10.65 6.43 0.24
N THR A 43 11.42 5.61 0.98
CA THR A 43 11.70 4.23 0.57
C THR A 43 10.45 3.36 0.53
N TRP A 44 9.53 3.55 1.48
CA TRP A 44 8.23 2.87 1.50
C TRP A 44 7.40 3.22 0.25
N SER A 45 7.27 4.51 -0.05
CA SER A 45 6.55 4.98 -1.25
C SER A 45 7.17 4.46 -2.54
N ALA A 46 8.51 4.48 -2.64
CA ALA A 46 9.22 3.93 -3.80
C ALA A 46 8.96 2.42 -3.97
N MET A 47 9.01 1.66 -2.86
CA MET A 47 8.71 0.23 -2.87
C MET A 47 7.26 -0.07 -3.26
N SER A 48 6.27 0.69 -2.78
CA SER A 48 4.87 0.50 -3.18
C SER A 48 4.64 0.69 -4.68
N ASN A 49 5.32 1.67 -5.30
CA ASN A 49 5.23 1.89 -6.75
C ASN A 49 5.86 0.73 -7.54
N ILE A 50 7.04 0.26 -7.12
CA ILE A 50 7.71 -0.89 -7.74
C ILE A 50 6.85 -2.15 -7.57
N LEU A 51 6.31 -2.37 -6.38
CA LEU A 51 5.45 -3.51 -6.07
C LEU A 51 4.16 -3.50 -6.92
N SER A 52 3.57 -2.33 -7.18
CA SER A 52 2.41 -2.21 -8.08
C SER A 52 2.75 -2.60 -9.52
N ILE A 53 3.93 -2.23 -10.03
CA ILE A 53 4.39 -2.63 -11.37
C ILE A 53 4.61 -4.14 -11.43
N PHE A 54 5.25 -4.71 -10.41
CA PHE A 54 5.41 -6.15 -10.29
C PHE A 54 4.06 -6.89 -10.19
N GLY A 55 3.12 -6.37 -9.41
CA GLY A 55 1.77 -6.92 -9.27
C GLY A 55 0.99 -6.91 -10.59
N ALA A 56 1.11 -5.84 -11.37
CA ALA A 56 0.51 -5.75 -12.71
C ALA A 56 1.14 -6.79 -13.67
N PHE A 57 2.48 -6.92 -13.66
CA PHE A 57 3.18 -7.91 -14.48
C PHE A 57 2.80 -9.36 -14.12
N PHE A 58 2.65 -9.65 -12.82
CA PHE A 58 2.17 -10.96 -12.35
C PHE A 58 0.71 -11.22 -12.74
N SER A 59 -0.14 -10.18 -12.70
CA SER A 59 -1.54 -10.26 -13.14
C SER A 59 -1.67 -10.61 -14.61
N ASP A 60 -0.81 -10.03 -15.46
CA ASP A 60 -0.84 -10.25 -16.91
C ASP A 60 -0.16 -11.58 -17.33
N SER A 61 0.87 -12.03 -16.60
CA SER A 61 1.67 -13.19 -17.02
C SER A 61 1.15 -14.56 -16.55
N TYR A 62 0.54 -14.68 -15.36
CA TYR A 62 0.41 -16.01 -14.72
C TYR A 62 -1.00 -16.50 -14.38
N LEU A 63 -2.02 -15.66 -14.19
CA LEU A 63 -3.19 -16.11 -13.42
C LEU A 63 -4.56 -15.86 -14.03
N GLY A 64 -4.67 -15.06 -15.10
CA GLY A 64 -5.97 -14.54 -15.49
C GLY A 64 -6.57 -13.67 -14.37
N ARG A 65 -7.45 -12.75 -14.77
CA ARG A 65 -7.91 -11.60 -13.96
C ARG A 65 -8.51 -11.93 -12.58
N PHE A 66 -8.90 -13.18 -12.32
CA PHE A 66 -9.64 -13.58 -11.11
C PHE A 66 -8.75 -13.94 -9.90
N ASN A 67 -7.63 -14.62 -10.08
CA ASN A 67 -6.82 -15.11 -8.96
C ASN A 67 -5.98 -14.01 -8.30
N VAL A 68 -5.58 -12.97 -9.04
CA VAL A 68 -4.84 -11.83 -8.48
C VAL A 68 -5.74 -10.96 -7.59
N ILE A 69 -7.01 -10.79 -7.95
CA ILE A 69 -8.01 -10.09 -7.12
C ILE A 69 -8.29 -10.88 -5.83
N PHE A 70 -8.31 -12.22 -5.91
CA PHE A 70 -8.52 -13.08 -4.75
C PHE A 70 -7.36 -12.98 -3.74
N ILE A 71 -6.12 -13.04 -4.21
CA ILE A 71 -4.92 -12.93 -3.36
C ILE A 71 -4.77 -11.51 -2.79
N GLY A 72 -5.04 -10.47 -3.59
CA GLY A 72 -5.02 -9.08 -3.12
C GLY A 72 -6.06 -8.81 -2.03
N SER A 73 -7.27 -9.37 -2.18
CA SER A 73 -8.33 -9.23 -1.17
C SER A 73 -7.98 -9.97 0.13
N PHE A 74 -7.30 -11.11 0.05
CA PHE A 74 -6.88 -11.88 1.22
C PHE A 74 -5.74 -11.20 1.98
N SER A 75 -4.82 -10.54 1.26
CA SER A 75 -3.69 -9.83 1.86
C SER A 75 -4.06 -8.47 2.47
N SER A 76 -5.17 -7.85 2.05
CA SER A 76 -5.66 -6.59 2.63
C SER A 76 -6.46 -6.79 3.92
N LEU A 77 -6.94 -8.02 4.15
CA LEU A 77 -7.78 -8.38 5.31
C LEU A 77 -6.98 -8.94 6.50
N LEU A 78 -5.73 -9.36 6.29
CA LEU A 78 -4.79 -9.79 7.32
C LEU A 78 -3.90 -8.61 7.76
#